data_AF-A0A2S3QPJ7-F1
#
_entry.id   AF-A0A2S3QPJ7-F1
#
_cell.length_a   1.000
_cell.length_b   1.000
_cell.length_c   1.000
_cell.angle_alpha   90.00
_cell.angle_beta   90.00
_cell.angle_gamma   90.00
#
_symmetry.space_group_name_H-M   'P 1'
#
loop_
_entity.id
_entity.type
_entity.pdbx_description
1 polymer ?
#
loop_
_entity_poly.entity_id
_entity_poly.type
_entity_poly.pdbx_seq_one_letter_code
_entity_poly.pdbx_strand_id
1 'polypeptide(L)'
;MKNLLIALTLIAGLSTQAKTISYDVFATEKTVESSRKVNVNVFDFKLTEVVESKNVVVTNCNSNGPVRDRAQTGLCSEVTLSKVQVAQVILSFKPFGTADRHGEVNNGKRTEFVAFNISLDKLSSSDLEILSNAKRSDRKALALEMFEFEVVREGAVHTIILL
;
A
#
# COMPACT_ATOMS: atom_id res chain seq x y z
N MET A 1 55.67 -6.70 14.92
CA MET A 1 54.25 -6.39 15.18
C MET A 1 53.81 -5.15 14.40
N LYS A 2 53.61 -5.29 13.09
CA LYS A 2 52.92 -4.33 12.21
C LYS A 2 52.39 -5.22 11.08
N ASN A 3 51.08 -5.38 10.97
CA ASN A 3 50.31 -6.02 9.86
C ASN A 3 49.00 -6.67 10.37
N LEU A 4 48.34 -6.09 11.38
CA LEU A 4 47.04 -6.60 11.84
C LEU A 4 45.94 -5.52 11.92
N LEU A 5 46.17 -4.36 11.30
CA LEU A 5 45.28 -3.20 11.39
C LEU A 5 44.66 -2.77 10.05
N ILE A 6 44.85 -3.53 8.97
CA ILE A 6 44.25 -3.21 7.66
C ILE A 6 42.97 -4.04 7.42
N ALA A 7 42.78 -5.14 8.14
CA ALA A 7 41.61 -6.02 7.96
C ALA A 7 40.32 -5.47 8.61
N LEU A 8 40.40 -4.65 9.66
CA LEU A 8 39.21 -4.07 10.30
C LEU A 8 38.63 -2.87 9.53
N THR A 9 39.44 -2.16 8.76
CA THR A 9 38.98 -1.02 7.94
C THR A 9 38.35 -1.46 6.62
N LEU A 10 38.59 -2.68 6.14
CA LEU A 10 37.97 -3.17 4.90
C LEU A 10 36.49 -3.56 5.05
N ILE A 11 36.03 -3.83 6.29
CA ILE A 11 34.62 -4.18 6.57
C ILE A 11 33.75 -2.91 6.66
N ALA A 12 34.35 -1.74 6.92
CA ALA A 12 33.65 -0.45 6.99
C ALA A 12 33.30 0.15 5.61
N GLY A 13 33.71 -0.49 4.51
CA GLY A 13 33.51 0.02 3.13
C GLY A 13 32.25 -0.45 2.42
N LEU A 14 31.45 -1.35 3.01
CA LEU A 14 30.10 -1.67 2.51
C LEU A 14 29.12 -0.71 3.17
N SER A 15 29.04 0.51 2.64
CA SER A 15 27.98 1.45 2.99
C SER A 15 26.64 0.93 2.46
N THR A 16 26.09 -0.11 3.09
CA THR A 16 24.73 -0.57 2.85
C THR A 16 23.79 0.50 3.39
N GLN A 17 23.29 1.37 2.52
CA GLN A 17 22.22 2.28 2.90
C GLN A 17 20.91 1.49 2.82
N ALA A 18 20.49 0.95 3.97
CA ALA A 18 19.17 0.35 4.13
C ALA A 18 18.17 1.46 4.44
N LYS A 19 17.15 1.61 3.59
CA LYS A 19 16.03 2.52 3.82
C LYS A 19 14.75 1.71 3.97
N THR A 20 14.16 1.76 5.16
CA THR A 20 12.84 1.19 5.43
C THR A 20 11.77 2.27 5.31
N ILE A 21 10.72 1.98 4.55
CA ILE A 21 9.50 2.78 4.47
C ILE A 21 8.40 1.93 5.13
N SER A 22 7.84 2.42 6.24
CA SER A 22 6.68 1.81 6.89
C SER A 22 5.41 2.52 6.42
N TYR A 23 4.40 1.75 6.02
CA TYR A 23 3.10 2.27 5.62
C TYR A 23 2.14 2.19 6.81
N ASP A 24 1.33 3.22 7.01
CA ASP A 24 0.18 3.11 7.91
C ASP A 24 -0.89 2.24 7.23
N VAL A 25 -0.87 0.96 7.56
CA VAL A 25 -1.75 -0.05 6.95
C VAL A 25 -3.21 0.20 7.33
N PHE A 26 -3.48 0.71 8.53
CA PHE A 26 -4.81 0.78 9.13
C PHE A 26 -5.39 2.19 9.19
N ALA A 27 -4.89 3.09 8.33
CA ALA A 27 -5.39 4.45 8.21
C ALA A 27 -6.92 4.47 8.02
N THR A 28 -7.60 5.21 8.89
CA THR A 28 -9.06 5.38 8.91
C THR A 28 -9.54 6.52 8.02
N GLU A 29 -8.63 7.33 7.48
CA GLU A 29 -8.94 8.47 6.63
C GLU A 29 -8.24 8.35 5.27
N LYS A 30 -8.97 8.63 4.19
CA LYS A 30 -8.42 8.68 2.82
C LYS A 30 -8.99 9.84 2.05
N THR A 31 -8.11 10.59 1.41
CA THR A 31 -8.48 11.74 0.58
C THR A 31 -8.65 11.35 -0.87
N VAL A 32 -9.68 11.90 -1.51
CA VAL A 32 -9.95 11.76 -2.95
C VAL A 32 -10.33 13.12 -3.54
N GLU A 33 -10.11 13.28 -4.83
CA GLU A 33 -10.47 14.50 -5.54
C GLU A 33 -11.78 14.34 -6.30
N SER A 34 -12.62 15.38 -6.25
CA SER A 34 -13.80 15.53 -7.08
C SER A 34 -14.33 16.96 -6.97
N SER A 35 -14.64 17.58 -8.11
CA SER A 35 -15.33 18.87 -8.18
C SER A 35 -16.77 18.83 -7.63
N ARG A 36 -17.39 17.65 -7.54
CA ARG A 36 -18.74 17.44 -7.01
C ARG A 36 -18.73 16.56 -5.76
N LYS A 37 -19.84 16.58 -5.00
CA LYS A 37 -20.05 15.72 -3.83
C LYS A 37 -19.76 14.26 -4.17
N VAL A 38 -18.86 13.64 -3.40
CA VAL A 38 -18.55 12.22 -3.47
C VAL A 38 -19.60 11.43 -2.69
N ASN A 39 -20.24 10.47 -3.35
CA ASN A 39 -21.10 9.47 -2.72
C ASN A 39 -20.40 8.12 -2.80
N VAL A 40 -20.00 7.58 -1.66
CA VAL A 40 -19.36 6.28 -1.56
C VAL A 40 -20.39 5.16 -1.44
N ASN A 41 -20.08 4.00 -2.00
CA ASN A 41 -20.85 2.79 -1.82
C ASN A 41 -19.90 1.62 -1.55
N VAL A 42 -20.23 0.75 -0.59
CA VAL A 42 -19.50 -0.50 -0.40
C VAL A 42 -19.57 -1.34 -1.68
N PHE A 43 -18.41 -1.69 -2.21
CA PHE A 43 -18.25 -2.54 -3.37
C PHE A 43 -17.99 -4.00 -2.98
N ASP A 44 -17.06 -4.23 -2.05
CA ASP A 44 -16.69 -5.55 -1.55
C ASP A 44 -16.03 -5.43 -0.17
N PHE A 45 -15.93 -6.54 0.54
CA PHE A 45 -15.17 -6.70 1.77
C PHE A 45 -14.50 -8.06 1.71
N LYS A 46 -13.17 -8.12 1.79
CA LYS A 46 -12.45 -9.38 1.50
C LYS A 46 -11.14 -9.47 2.27
N LEU A 47 -10.63 -10.68 2.44
CA LEU A 47 -9.26 -10.89 2.91
C LEU A 47 -8.26 -10.60 1.78
N THR A 48 -7.18 -9.90 2.10
CA THR A 48 -6.09 -9.60 1.15
C THR A 48 -4.77 -9.43 1.88
N GLU A 49 -3.66 -9.57 1.16
CA GLU A 49 -2.34 -9.16 1.66
C GLU A 49 -2.07 -7.71 1.26
N VAL A 50 -1.52 -6.94 2.20
CA VAL A 50 -1.07 -5.56 1.98
C VAL A 50 0.37 -5.40 2.42
N VAL A 51 1.11 -4.53 1.74
CA VAL A 51 2.51 -4.23 2.07
C VAL A 51 2.55 -3.35 3.31
N GLU A 52 3.13 -3.87 4.37
CA GLU A 52 3.33 -3.16 5.64
C GLU A 52 4.59 -2.30 5.60
N SER A 53 5.67 -2.85 5.05
CA SER A 53 6.92 -2.11 4.92
C SER A 53 7.71 -2.53 3.69
N LYS A 54 8.51 -1.59 3.20
CA LYS A 54 9.46 -1.80 2.11
C LYS A 54 10.85 -1.44 2.61
N ASN A 55 11.73 -2.44 2.66
CA ASN A 55 13.15 -2.22 2.92
C ASN A 55 13.90 -2.22 1.58
N VAL A 56 14.69 -1.18 1.34
CA VAL A 56 15.56 -1.08 0.18
C VAL A 56 17.00 -1.05 0.68
N VAL A 57 17.75 -2.10 0.38
CA VAL A 57 19.18 -2.19 0.68
C VAL A 57 19.94 -1.86 -0.58
N VAL A 58 20.66 -0.75 -0.57
CA VAL A 58 21.54 -0.37 -1.67
C VAL A 58 22.95 -0.84 -1.34
N THR A 59 23.49 -1.74 -2.15
CA THR A 59 24.85 -2.30 -2.03
C THR A 59 25.65 -2.04 -3.29
N ASN A 60 26.98 -2.12 -3.18
CA ASN A 60 27.81 -2.16 -4.38
C ASN A 60 27.56 -3.48 -5.10
N CYS A 61 27.35 -3.44 -6.41
CA CYS A 61 27.22 -4.66 -7.19
C CYS A 61 28.51 -5.50 -7.05
N ASN A 62 28.40 -6.69 -6.45
CA ASN A 62 29.54 -7.60 -6.33
C ASN A 62 29.90 -8.13 -7.71
N SER A 63 31.11 -7.79 -8.19
CA SER A 63 31.67 -8.35 -9.41
C SER A 63 32.89 -9.23 -9.08
N ASN A 64 32.62 -10.49 -8.74
CA ASN A 64 33.67 -11.51 -8.52
C ASN A 64 34.28 -12.04 -9.84
N GLY A 65 33.95 -11.44 -10.98
CA GLY A 65 34.47 -11.82 -12.30
C GLY A 65 35.78 -11.10 -12.68
N PRO A 66 36.50 -11.60 -13.71
CA PRO A 66 37.65 -10.93 -14.31
C PRO A 66 37.29 -9.50 -14.68
N VAL A 67 38.22 -8.54 -14.50
CA VAL A 67 37.97 -7.09 -14.68
C VAL A 67 37.30 -6.75 -16.01
N ARG A 68 37.58 -7.53 -17.07
CA ARG A 68 37.02 -7.37 -18.43
C ARG A 68 35.52 -7.67 -18.54
N ASP A 69 34.98 -8.52 -17.66
CA ASP A 69 33.59 -8.99 -17.67
C ASP A 69 32.76 -8.38 -16.55
N ARG A 70 33.33 -7.42 -15.80
CA ARG A 70 32.61 -6.70 -14.75
C ARG A 70 31.55 -5.82 -15.40
N ALA A 71 30.29 -6.23 -15.31
CA ALA A 71 29.16 -5.36 -15.59
C ALA A 71 29.20 -4.18 -14.62
N GLN A 72 29.48 -2.99 -15.17
CA GLN A 72 29.29 -1.64 -14.63
C GLN A 72 29.55 -1.40 -13.13
N THR A 73 30.46 -0.48 -12.85
CA THR A 73 30.47 0.30 -11.61
C THR A 73 29.09 0.90 -11.36
N GLY A 74 28.36 0.37 -10.38
CA GLY A 74 26.99 0.78 -10.08
C GLY A 74 26.52 0.31 -8.71
N LEU A 75 25.46 0.94 -8.22
CA LEU A 75 24.74 0.55 -7.01
C LEU A 75 23.66 -0.47 -7.38
N CYS A 76 23.68 -1.63 -6.73
CA CYS A 76 22.63 -2.64 -6.79
C CYS A 76 21.64 -2.38 -5.65
N SER A 77 20.34 -2.44 -5.93
CA SER A 77 19.30 -2.30 -4.91
C SER A 77 18.55 -3.61 -4.74
N GLU A 78 18.57 -4.16 -3.53
CA GLU A 78 17.68 -5.24 -3.13
C GLU A 78 16.46 -4.66 -2.44
N VAL A 79 15.27 -5.13 -2.82
CA VAL A 79 14.00 -4.67 -2.26
C VAL A 79 13.32 -5.84 -1.55
N THR A 80 13.08 -5.70 -0.26
CA THR A 80 12.30 -6.65 0.54
C THR A 80 10.97 -6.01 0.95
N LEU A 81 9.87 -6.72 0.76
CA LEU A 81 8.54 -6.28 1.14
C LEU A 81 8.04 -7.13 2.32
N SER A 82 7.71 -6.50 3.45
CA SER A 82 6.91 -7.13 4.49
C SER A 82 5.44 -7.01 4.11
N LYS A 83 4.71 -8.10 4.24
CA LYS A 83 3.27 -8.14 3.96
C LYS A 83 2.52 -8.64 5.18
N VAL A 84 1.31 -8.12 5.37
CA VAL A 84 0.38 -8.55 6.41
C VAL A 84 -0.96 -8.88 5.78
N GLN A 85 -1.62 -9.92 6.29
CA GLN A 85 -2.98 -10.25 5.90
C GLN A 85 -3.97 -9.37 6.65
N VAL A 86 -4.89 -8.76 5.91
CA VAL A 86 -5.90 -7.84 6.46
C VAL A 86 -7.25 -8.14 5.84
N ALA A 87 -8.31 -7.70 6.51
CA ALA A 87 -9.62 -7.62 5.91
C ALA A 87 -9.77 -6.22 5.28
N GLN A 88 -10.16 -6.13 4.02
CA GLN A 88 -10.17 -4.89 3.27
C GLN A 88 -11.58 -4.56 2.79
N VAL A 89 -12.14 -3.47 3.29
CA VAL A 89 -13.41 -2.91 2.81
C VAL A 89 -13.11 -2.00 1.64
N ILE A 90 -13.72 -2.26 0.49
CA ILE A 90 -13.54 -1.51 -0.74
C ILE A 90 -14.80 -0.69 -0.97
N LEU A 91 -14.64 0.62 -0.99
CA LEU A 91 -15.64 1.59 -1.39
C LEU A 91 -15.47 1.93 -2.87
N SER A 92 -16.58 2.23 -3.51
CA SER A 92 -16.65 2.71 -4.89
C SER A 92 -17.33 4.06 -4.94
N PHE A 93 -16.84 4.95 -5.81
CA PHE A 93 -17.43 6.26 -6.05
C PHE A 93 -17.18 6.69 -7.49
N LYS A 94 -17.85 7.77 -7.92
CA LYS A 94 -17.70 8.35 -9.25
C LYS A 94 -17.24 9.79 -9.12
N PRO A 95 -15.94 10.10 -9.37
CA PRO A 95 -15.46 11.47 -9.28
C PRO A 95 -15.92 12.29 -10.48
N PHE A 96 -15.99 13.59 -10.28
CA PHE A 96 -16.28 14.57 -11.33
C PHE A 96 -15.15 15.59 -11.42
N GLY A 97 -14.79 16.02 -12.62
CA GLY A 97 -13.79 17.08 -12.80
C GLY A 97 -12.35 16.67 -12.44
N THR A 98 -12.08 15.38 -12.23
CA THR A 98 -10.69 14.87 -12.11
C THR A 98 -10.17 14.51 -13.49
N ALA A 99 -8.94 14.87 -13.83
CA ALA A 99 -8.35 14.48 -15.10
C ALA A 99 -7.59 13.16 -14.95
N ASP A 100 -7.71 12.26 -15.92
CA ASP A 100 -6.84 11.09 -15.97
C ASP A 100 -5.42 11.46 -16.46
N ARG A 101 -4.51 10.47 -16.52
CA ARG A 101 -3.11 10.69 -16.96
C ARG A 101 -3.00 11.21 -18.39
N HIS A 102 -4.06 11.11 -19.19
CA HIS A 102 -4.13 11.58 -20.57
C HIS A 102 -4.87 12.93 -20.69
N GLY A 103 -5.26 13.53 -19.58
CA GLY A 103 -5.97 14.81 -19.53
C GLY A 103 -7.47 14.69 -19.81
N GLU A 104 -8.04 13.47 -19.91
CA GLU A 104 -9.48 13.32 -20.06
C GLU A 104 -10.16 13.61 -18.73
N VAL A 105 -11.06 14.60 -18.72
CA VAL A 105 -11.83 14.94 -17.53
C VAL A 105 -12.87 13.85 -17.25
N ASN A 106 -12.65 13.12 -16.17
CA ASN A 106 -13.52 12.13 -15.59
C ASN A 106 -14.74 12.85 -14.97
N ASN A 107 -15.87 12.80 -15.69
CA ASN A 107 -17.14 13.40 -15.28
C ASN A 107 -18.13 12.30 -14.86
N GLY A 108 -17.72 11.45 -13.93
CA GLY A 108 -18.49 10.29 -13.48
C GLY A 108 -18.53 9.14 -14.50
N LYS A 109 -17.67 9.18 -15.52
CA LYS A 109 -17.57 8.13 -16.54
C LYS A 109 -16.96 6.84 -15.98
N ARG A 110 -15.98 6.97 -15.08
CA ARG A 110 -15.29 5.82 -14.46
C ARG A 110 -15.63 5.76 -12.97
N THR A 111 -15.75 4.53 -12.48
CA THR A 111 -15.83 4.25 -11.05
C THR A 111 -14.42 4.14 -10.50
N GLU A 112 -14.15 4.86 -9.42
CA GLU A 112 -12.90 4.76 -8.67
C GLU A 112 -13.15 4.06 -7.33
N PHE A 113 -12.08 3.54 -6.74
CA PHE A 113 -12.14 2.73 -5.54
C PHE A 113 -11.21 3.26 -4.46
N VAL A 114 -11.69 3.22 -3.23
CA VAL A 114 -10.92 3.50 -2.01
C VAL A 114 -11.06 2.29 -1.11
N ALA A 115 -9.96 1.83 -0.53
CA ALA A 115 -9.97 0.64 0.32
C ALA A 115 -9.50 0.98 1.73
N PHE A 116 -10.19 0.51 2.76
CA PHE A 116 -9.76 0.59 4.16
C PHE A 116 -9.36 -0.80 4.64
N ASN A 117 -8.23 -0.90 5.33
CA ASN A 117 -7.80 -2.17 5.90
C ASN A 117 -8.20 -2.23 7.37
N ILE A 118 -8.71 -3.38 7.76
CA ILE A 118 -9.17 -3.73 9.08
C ILE A 118 -8.26 -4.86 9.56
N SER A 119 -7.77 -4.72 10.78
CA SER A 119 -6.99 -5.76 11.41
C SER A 119 -7.88 -6.98 11.72
N LEU A 120 -7.33 -8.18 11.51
CA LEU A 120 -8.09 -9.42 11.63
C LEU A 120 -8.52 -9.73 13.07
N ASP A 121 -7.83 -9.16 14.06
CA ASP A 121 -8.17 -9.24 15.48
C ASP A 121 -9.49 -8.54 15.84
N LYS A 122 -9.95 -7.61 14.99
CA LYS A 122 -11.26 -6.94 15.15
C LYS A 122 -12.43 -7.75 14.62
N LEU A 123 -12.18 -8.91 13.99
CA LEU A 123 -13.19 -9.73 13.35
C LEU A 123 -13.43 -11.02 14.13
N SER A 124 -14.69 -11.45 14.18
CA SER A 124 -15.04 -12.75 14.74
C SER A 124 -14.67 -13.88 13.76
N SER A 125 -14.57 -15.12 14.26
CA SER A 125 -14.32 -16.29 13.41
C SER A 125 -15.39 -16.48 12.33
N SER A 126 -16.65 -16.14 12.63
CA SER A 126 -17.74 -16.18 11.65
C SER A 126 -17.58 -15.12 10.56
N ASP A 127 -17.11 -13.92 10.90
CA ASP A 127 -16.85 -12.87 9.90
C ASP A 127 -15.74 -13.32 8.95
N LEU A 128 -14.66 -13.91 9.48
CA LEU A 128 -13.56 -14.45 8.70
C LEU A 128 -14.00 -15.58 7.76
N GLU A 129 -14.93 -16.43 8.20
CA GLU A 129 -15.51 -17.48 7.37
C GLU A 129 -16.35 -16.90 6.22
N ILE A 130 -17.17 -15.88 6.49
CA ILE A 130 -17.93 -15.16 5.46
C ILE A 130 -16.97 -14.51 4.45
N LEU A 131 -15.91 -13.85 4.92
CA LEU A 131 -14.94 -13.21 4.04
C LEU A 131 -14.19 -14.19 3.14
N SER A 132 -13.97 -15.40 3.61
CA SER A 132 -13.23 -16.44 2.88
C SER A 132 -14.11 -17.17 1.85
N ASN A 133 -15.37 -17.45 2.20
CA ASN A 133 -16.18 -18.43 1.47
C ASN A 133 -17.45 -17.83 0.83
N ALA A 134 -17.97 -16.73 1.35
CA ALA A 134 -19.26 -16.20 0.90
C ALA A 134 -19.13 -15.41 -0.41
N LYS A 135 -20.27 -15.14 -1.06
CA LYS A 135 -20.31 -14.34 -2.29
C LYS A 135 -20.09 -12.87 -1.96
N ARG A 136 -19.72 -12.08 -2.97
CA ARG A 136 -19.52 -10.62 -2.82
C ARG A 136 -20.74 -9.91 -2.21
N SER A 137 -21.96 -10.35 -2.51
CA SER A 137 -23.19 -9.78 -1.94
C SER A 137 -23.19 -9.87 -0.41
N ASP A 138 -22.80 -11.02 0.11
CA ASP A 138 -22.90 -11.35 1.54
C ASP A 138 -21.78 -10.64 2.30
N ARG A 139 -20.57 -10.61 1.72
CA ARG A 139 -19.46 -9.83 2.25
C ARG A 139 -19.74 -8.32 2.24
N LYS A 140 -20.41 -7.83 1.19
CA LYS A 140 -20.87 -6.45 1.13
C LYS A 140 -21.91 -6.15 2.20
N ALA A 141 -22.85 -7.07 2.46
CA ALA A 141 -23.84 -6.92 3.53
C ALA A 141 -23.14 -6.83 4.89
N LEU A 142 -22.21 -7.75 5.17
CA LEU A 142 -21.40 -7.73 6.39
C LEU A 142 -20.69 -6.37 6.58
N ALA A 143 -20.07 -5.82 5.53
CA ALA A 143 -19.40 -4.53 5.63
C ALA A 143 -20.36 -3.36 5.91
N LEU A 144 -21.59 -3.41 5.42
CA LEU A 144 -22.60 -2.39 5.71
C LEU A 144 -23.15 -2.50 7.14
N GLU A 145 -23.11 -3.70 7.73
CA GLU A 145 -23.49 -3.93 9.12
C GLU A 145 -22.39 -3.48 10.10
N MET A 146 -21.13 -3.67 9.71
CA MET A 146 -19.98 -3.44 10.59
C MET A 146 -19.43 -2.01 10.57
N PHE A 147 -19.58 -1.29 9.46
CA PHE A 147 -18.85 -0.06 9.23
C PHE A 147 -19.75 1.08 8.79
N GLU A 148 -19.49 2.26 9.36
CA GLU A 148 -20.08 3.51 8.92
C GLU A 148 -19.01 4.38 8.23
N PHE A 149 -19.43 5.12 7.20
CA PHE A 149 -18.54 5.96 6.41
C PHE A 149 -19.03 7.39 6.36
N GLU A 150 -18.17 8.32 6.76
CA GLU A 150 -18.40 9.75 6.61
C GLU A 150 -17.60 10.31 5.44
N VAL A 151 -18.15 11.31 4.74
CA VAL A 151 -17.44 12.04 3.69
C VAL A 151 -17.47 13.53 4.00
N VAL A 152 -16.31 14.06 4.40
CA VAL A 152 -16.11 15.49 4.66
C VAL A 152 -15.55 16.14 3.40
N ARG A 153 -16.08 17.29 3.01
CA ARG A 153 -15.68 18.00 1.80
C ARG A 153 -14.99 19.33 2.14
N GLU A 154 -13.80 19.52 1.57
CA GLU A 154 -13.08 20.79 1.57
C GLU A 154 -12.72 21.18 0.11
N GLY A 155 -13.55 22.02 -0.50
CA GLY A 155 -13.37 22.42 -1.90
C GLY A 155 -13.53 21.26 -2.88
N ALA A 156 -12.45 20.90 -3.58
CA ALA A 156 -12.39 19.76 -4.49
C ALA A 156 -11.88 18.48 -3.82
N VAL A 157 -11.39 18.56 -2.58
CA VAL A 157 -10.88 17.42 -1.83
C VAL A 157 -11.99 16.88 -0.93
N HIS A 158 -12.13 15.56 -0.91
CA HIS A 158 -13.07 14.85 -0.05
C HIS A 158 -12.29 13.85 0.81
N THR A 159 -12.44 13.95 2.12
CA THR A 159 -11.89 12.99 3.08
C THR A 159 -12.97 11.97 3.41
N ILE A 160 -12.73 10.73 3.04
CA ILE A 160 -13.56 9.59 3.41
C ILE A 160 -13.01 9.04 4.72
N ILE A 161 -13.86 8.93 5.72
CA ILE A 161 -13.53 8.51 7.08
C ILE A 161 -14.29 7.22 7.36
N LEU A 162 -13.56 6.20 7.82
CA LEU A 162 -14.12 5.00 8.42
C LEU A 162 -14.31 5.23 9.92
N LEU A 163 -15.55 5.11 10.40
CA LEU A 163 -15.95 5.28 11.80
C LEU A 163 -15.88 3.97 12.60
#